data_AF-A0A8T6S953-F1
#
_entry.id   AF-A0A8T6S953-F1
#
_cell.length_a   1.000
_cell.length_b   1.000
_cell.length_c   1.000
_cell.angle_alpha   90.00
_cell.angle_beta   90.00
_cell.angle_gamma   90.00
#
_symmetry.space_group_name_H-M   'P 1'
#
loop_
_entity.id
_entity.type
_entity.pdbx_description
1 polymer ?
#
loop_
_entity_poly.entity_id
_entity_poly.type
_entity_poly.pdbx_seq_one_letter_code
_entity_poly.pdbx_strand_id
1 'polypeptide(L)'
;MIINGFLSPWGFAGLMLPFQTLGMFITGVVGGMYGQRKMGKYSLNSCGETAVLGAFLTLIYDIITNFGVAISYVLLGLPLFPAFVAAMISGAPFSFIHVMSNLFVFLVVFFPLARALQEFFGGEDIWRKESIPM
;
A
#
# COMPACT_ATOMS: atom_id res chain seq x y z
N MET A 1 -0.26 11.93 -2.03
CA MET A 1 -0.21 12.44 -0.63
C MET A 1 -0.88 13.78 -0.43
N ILE A 2 -1.07 14.57 -1.49
CA ILE A 2 -1.72 15.89 -1.40
C ILE A 2 -3.16 15.78 -0.87
N ILE A 3 -3.97 14.85 -1.40
CA ILE A 3 -5.37 14.66 -0.97
C ILE A 3 -5.42 14.23 0.51
N ASN A 4 -4.76 13.12 0.86
CA ASN A 4 -4.76 12.61 2.24
C ASN A 4 -4.11 13.59 3.24
N GLY A 5 -3.18 14.43 2.77
CA GLY A 5 -2.43 15.37 3.59
C GLY A 5 -3.18 16.66 3.91
N PHE A 6 -3.90 17.21 2.93
CA PHE A 6 -4.46 18.57 3.01
C PHE A 6 -5.98 18.63 2.81
N LEU A 7 -6.56 17.62 2.16
CA LEU A 7 -7.98 17.56 1.78
C LEU A 7 -8.71 16.38 2.45
N SER A 8 -8.11 15.78 3.47
CA SER A 8 -8.70 14.67 4.21
C SER A 8 -9.92 15.17 5.01
N PRO A 9 -11.02 14.40 5.07
CA PRO A 9 -12.17 14.68 5.94
C PRO A 9 -11.80 14.79 7.43
N TRP A 10 -10.65 14.22 7.81
CA TRP A 10 -10.09 14.24 9.16
C TRP A 10 -9.17 15.44 9.44
N GLY A 11 -9.07 16.38 8.48
CA GLY A 11 -8.24 17.58 8.58
C GLY A 11 -6.80 17.38 8.06
N PHE A 12 -5.93 18.33 8.42
CA PHE A 12 -4.54 18.34 8.00
C PHE A 12 -3.74 17.20 8.66
N ALA A 13 -3.03 16.39 7.86
CA ALA A 13 -2.31 15.22 8.36
C ALA A 13 -1.11 15.56 9.28
N GLY A 14 -0.61 16.79 9.24
CA GLY A 14 0.41 17.28 10.17
C GLY A 14 1.65 16.39 10.26
N LEU A 15 2.03 16.03 11.49
CA LEU A 15 3.19 15.19 11.79
C LEU A 15 3.09 13.78 11.20
N MET A 16 1.89 13.30 10.86
CA MET A 16 1.71 11.98 10.27
C MET A 16 2.06 11.93 8.78
N LEU A 17 2.05 13.07 8.08
CA LEU A 17 2.30 13.17 6.64
C LEU A 17 3.59 12.47 6.18
N PRO A 18 4.78 12.68 6.80
CA PRO A 18 6.00 12.00 6.38
C PRO A 18 5.92 10.48 6.54
N PHE A 19 5.31 9.98 7.61
CA PHE A 19 5.17 8.53 7.86
C PHE A 19 4.22 7.88 6.86
N GLN A 20 3.08 8.51 6.57
CA GLN A 20 2.16 8.04 5.54
C GLN A 20 2.82 8.04 4.15
N THR A 21 3.57 9.11 3.84
CA THR A 21 4.30 9.24 2.57
C THR A 21 5.33 8.13 2.42
N LEU A 22 6.09 7.83 3.48
CA LEU A 22 7.08 6.76 3.48
C LEU A 22 6.44 5.38 3.29
N GLY A 23 5.37 5.08 4.03
CA GLY A 23 4.68 3.80 3.90
C GLY A 23 4.10 3.60 2.49
N MET A 24 3.52 4.64 1.90
CA MET A 24 2.99 4.56 0.53
C MET A 24 4.08 4.51 -0.53
N PHE A 25 5.21 5.19 -0.32
CA PHE A 25 6.38 5.05 -1.18
C PHE A 25 6.87 3.60 -1.22
N ILE A 26 7.06 2.97 -0.06
CA ILE A 26 7.47 1.56 0.03
C ILE A 26 6.48 0.66 -0.69
N THR A 27 5.18 0.84 -0.41
CA THR A 27 4.12 0.05 -1.03
C THR A 27 4.11 0.17 -2.55
N GLY A 28 4.23 1.40 -3.06
CA GLY A 28 4.26 1.68 -4.50
C GLY A 28 5.50 1.10 -5.19
N VAL A 29 6.68 1.24 -4.59
CA VAL A 29 7.93 0.68 -5.13
C VAL A 29 7.87 -0.84 -5.18
N VAL A 30 7.51 -1.50 -4.08
CA VAL A 30 7.47 -2.97 -4.01
C VAL A 30 6.40 -3.52 -4.95
N GLY A 31 5.21 -2.91 -4.99
CA GLY A 31 4.14 -3.30 -5.91
C GLY A 31 4.55 -3.12 -7.38
N GLY A 32 5.21 -2.01 -7.72
CA GLY A 32 5.73 -1.77 -9.06
C GLY A 32 6.80 -2.79 -9.49
N MET A 33 7.75 -3.10 -8.60
CA MET A 33 8.76 -4.14 -8.84
C MET A 33 8.13 -5.52 -9.04
N TYR A 34 7.10 -5.85 -8.25
CA TYR A 34 6.36 -7.11 -8.41
C TYR A 34 5.66 -7.19 -9.77
N GLY A 35 4.95 -6.12 -10.17
CA GLY A 35 4.27 -6.04 -11.46
C GLY A 35 5.21 -6.18 -12.66
N GLN A 36 6.37 -5.54 -12.61
CA GLN A 36 7.40 -5.66 -13.65
C GLN A 36 7.90 -7.10 -13.82
N ARG A 37 8.12 -7.82 -12.70
CA ARG A 37 8.59 -9.21 -12.74
C ARG A 37 7.55 -10.17 -13.33
N LYS A 38 6.26 -9.90 -13.16
CA LYS A 38 5.19 -10.75 -13.72
C LYS A 38 4.87 -10.43 -15.19
N MET A 39 5.45 -9.39 -15.78
CA MET A 39 5.25 -8.98 -17.18
C MET A 39 3.76 -8.86 -17.59
N GLY A 40 2.87 -8.51 -16.64
CA GLY A 40 1.44 -8.46 -16.89
C GLY A 40 0.75 -9.83 -17.07
N LYS A 41 1.41 -10.96 -16.86
CA LYS A 41 0.75 -12.27 -16.87
C LYS A 41 0.23 -12.60 -15.48
N TYR A 42 -1.04 -12.30 -15.23
CA TYR A 42 -1.70 -12.57 -13.96
C TYR A 42 -2.48 -13.89 -14.04
N SER A 43 -2.14 -14.84 -13.16
CA SER A 43 -2.90 -16.08 -12.96
C SER A 43 -3.61 -16.06 -11.60
N LEU A 44 -4.44 -17.06 -11.32
CA LEU A 44 -5.07 -17.22 -9.99
C LEU A 44 -4.03 -17.33 -8.86
N ASN A 45 -2.88 -17.97 -9.12
CA ASN A 45 -1.78 -18.01 -8.14
C ASN A 45 -1.18 -16.61 -7.91
N SER A 46 -1.10 -15.78 -8.94
CA SER A 46 -0.69 -14.38 -8.79
C SER A 46 -1.66 -13.58 -7.93
N CYS A 47 -2.94 -13.96 -7.85
CA CYS A 47 -3.92 -13.31 -6.97
C CYS A 47 -3.60 -13.56 -5.49
N GLY A 48 -3.36 -14.83 -5.12
CA GLY A 48 -2.94 -15.18 -3.76
C GLY A 48 -1.61 -14.53 -3.36
N GLU A 49 -0.62 -14.53 -4.27
CA GLU A 49 0.66 -13.86 -4.04
C GLU A 49 0.49 -12.35 -3.83
N THR A 50 -0.29 -11.69 -4.69
CA THR A 50 -0.54 -10.23 -4.60
C THR A 50 -1.30 -9.89 -3.32
N ALA A 51 -2.22 -10.74 -2.90
CA ALA A 51 -2.98 -10.55 -1.67
C ALA A 51 -2.13 -10.67 -0.42
N VAL A 52 -1.29 -11.70 -0.34
CA VAL A 52 -0.34 -11.87 0.77
C VAL A 52 0.66 -10.71 0.80
N LEU A 53 1.20 -10.33 -0.37
CA LEU A 53 2.13 -9.21 -0.48
C LEU A 53 1.46 -7.88 -0.07
N GLY A 54 0.24 -7.63 -0.55
CA GLY A 54 -0.53 -6.44 -0.21
C GLY A 54 -0.87 -6.36 1.28
N ALA A 55 -1.29 -7.47 1.88
CA ALA A 55 -1.53 -7.57 3.32
C ALA A 55 -0.26 -7.32 4.14
N PHE A 56 0.87 -7.88 3.72
CA PHE A 56 2.17 -7.67 4.37
C PHE A 56 2.64 -6.21 4.25
N LEU A 57 2.53 -5.59 3.08
CA LEU A 57 2.85 -4.17 2.88
C LEU A 57 1.93 -3.26 3.70
N THR A 58 0.66 -3.65 3.87
CA THR A 58 -0.29 -2.95 4.74
C THR A 58 0.17 -2.99 6.20
N LEU A 59 0.61 -4.15 6.69
CA LEU A 59 1.16 -4.27 8.04
C LEU A 59 2.40 -3.38 8.24
N ILE A 60 3.31 -3.34 7.25
CA ILE A 60 4.48 -2.45 7.29
C ILE A 60 4.04 -0.98 7.34
N TYR A 61 3.08 -0.60 6.49
CA TYR A 61 2.50 0.75 6.47
C TYR A 61 1.94 1.14 7.85
N ASP A 62 1.17 0.24 8.47
CA ASP A 62 0.57 0.48 9.79
C ASP A 62 1.62 0.60 10.89
N ILE A 63 2.69 -0.19 10.85
CA ILE A 63 3.81 -0.05 11.81
C ILE A 63 4.48 1.31 11.66
N ILE A 64 4.74 1.75 10.42
CA ILE A 64 5.36 3.05 10.15
C ILE A 64 4.47 4.20 10.64
N THR A 65 3.17 4.12 10.37
CA THR A 65 2.23 5.16 10.80
C THR A 65 2.01 5.15 12.32
N ASN A 66 1.89 3.99 12.96
CA ASN A 66 1.85 3.89 14.43
C ASN A 66 3.13 4.42 15.08
N PHE A 67 4.29 4.24 14.45
CA PHE A 67 5.51 4.90 14.91
C PHE A 67 5.40 6.43 14.83
N GLY A 68 4.79 6.99 13.79
CA GLY A 68 4.47 8.42 13.73
C GLY A 68 3.56 8.91 14.87
N VAL A 69 2.58 8.09 15.28
CA VAL A 69 1.76 8.36 16.48
C VAL A 69 2.61 8.34 17.74
N ALA A 70 3.52 7.36 17.88
CA ALA A 70 4.44 7.28 19.01
C ALA A 70 5.32 8.54 19.13
N ILE A 71 5.83 9.06 18.01
CA ILE A 71 6.56 10.33 18.00
C ILE A 71 5.69 11.49 18.51
N SER A 72 4.41 11.51 18.16
CA SER A 72 3.48 12.53 18.67
C SER A 72 3.34 12.44 20.20
N TYR A 73 3.28 11.23 20.77
CA TYR A 73 3.30 11.05 22.24
C TYR A 73 4.62 11.46 22.89
N VAL A 74 5.75 11.21 22.22
CA VAL A 74 7.07 11.67 22.71
C VAL A 74 7.14 13.18 22.79
N LEU A 75 6.61 13.89 21.79
CA LEU A 75 6.52 15.35 21.80
C LEU A 75 5.63 15.89 22.92
N LEU A 76 4.69 15.08 23.43
CA LEU A 76 3.86 15.39 24.59
C LEU A 76 4.52 15.01 25.93
N GLY A 77 5.76 14.54 25.90
CA GLY A 77 6.57 14.25 27.09
C GLY A 77 6.62 12.79 27.53
N LEU A 78 6.05 11.85 26.76
CA LEU A 78 6.20 10.43 27.08
C LEU A 78 7.59 9.91 26.67
N PRO A 79 8.23 9.03 27.45
CA PRO A 79 9.43 8.34 27.01
C PRO A 79 9.15 7.48 25.76
N LEU A 80 10.15 7.30 24.89
CA LEU A 80 9.98 6.66 23.58
C LEU A 80 9.40 5.24 23.66
N PHE A 81 9.90 4.41 24.57
CA PHE A 81 9.46 3.02 24.70
C PHE A 81 7.97 2.89 25.06
N PRO A 82 7.46 3.51 26.16
CA PRO A 82 6.03 3.45 26.48
C PRO A 82 5.16 4.14 25.44
N ALA A 83 5.63 5.21 24.80
CA ALA A 83 4.92 5.85 23.68
C ALA A 83 4.72 4.89 22.50
N PHE A 84 5.78 4.17 22.13
CA PHE A 84 5.71 3.18 21.04
C PHE A 84 4.79 2.02 21.38
N VAL A 85 4.90 1.46 22.59
CA VAL A 85 4.01 0.37 23.05
C VAL A 85 2.56 0.82 23.06
N ALA A 86 2.27 2.01 23.59
CA ALA A 86 0.91 2.56 23.61
C ALA A 86 0.35 2.72 22.20
N ALA A 87 1.12 3.31 21.27
CA ALA A 87 0.71 3.50 19.89
C ALA A 87 0.44 2.17 19.16
N MET A 88 1.28 1.15 19.39
CA MET A 88 1.09 -0.18 18.81
C MET A 88 -0.16 -0.86 19.36
N ILE A 89 -0.42 -0.78 20.67
CA ILE A 89 -1.62 -1.37 21.28
C ILE A 89 -2.88 -0.67 20.76
N SER A 90 -2.90 0.67 20.74
CA SER A 90 -4.04 1.42 20.24
C SER A 90 -4.28 1.24 18.74
N GLY A 91 -3.21 1.04 17.97
CA GLY A 91 -3.25 0.87 16.52
C GLY A 91 -3.60 -0.56 16.09
N ALA A 92 -3.40 -1.57 16.94
CA ALA A 92 -3.56 -2.98 16.57
C ALA A 92 -4.97 -3.34 16.04
N PRO A 93 -6.09 -2.88 16.65
CA PRO A 93 -7.42 -3.18 16.11
C PRO A 93 -7.64 -2.61 14.71
N PHE A 94 -7.20 -1.37 14.47
CA PHE A 94 -7.30 -0.72 13.18
C PHE A 94 -6.40 -1.39 12.14
N SER A 95 -5.18 -1.77 12.53
CA SER A 95 -4.27 -2.49 11.65
C SER A 95 -4.82 -3.86 11.26
N PHE A 96 -5.41 -4.59 12.21
CA PHE A 96 -6.06 -5.86 11.89
C PHE A 96 -7.16 -5.70 10.82
N ILE A 97 -8.05 -4.72 11.00
CA ILE A 97 -9.11 -4.41 10.03
C ILE A 97 -8.49 -4.00 8.68
N HIS A 98 -7.47 -3.16 8.69
CA HIS A 98 -6.82 -2.66 7.48
C HIS A 98 -6.13 -3.79 6.68
N VAL A 99 -5.37 -4.64 7.36
CA VAL A 99 -4.69 -5.80 6.76
C VAL A 99 -5.71 -6.79 6.19
N MET A 100 -6.77 -7.13 6.93
CA MET A 100 -7.81 -8.03 6.45
C MET A 100 -8.59 -7.45 5.26
N SER A 101 -8.87 -6.15 5.31
CA SER A 101 -9.56 -5.45 4.21
C SER A 101 -8.70 -5.44 2.95
N ASN A 102 -7.41 -5.14 3.06
CA ASN A 102 -6.51 -5.16 1.89
C ASN A 102 -6.28 -6.57 1.38
N LEU A 103 -6.15 -7.58 2.25
CA LEU A 103 -6.11 -8.97 1.84
C LEU A 103 -7.34 -9.32 0.97
N PHE A 104 -8.54 -8.95 1.42
CA PHE A 104 -9.78 -9.17 0.68
C PHE A 104 -9.81 -8.41 -0.65
N VAL A 105 -9.47 -7.12 -0.65
CA VAL A 105 -9.42 -6.29 -1.87
C VAL A 105 -8.47 -6.90 -2.90
N PHE A 106 -7.29 -7.34 -2.49
CA PHE A 106 -6.34 -7.95 -3.41
C PHE A 106 -6.74 -9.36 -3.86
N LEU A 107 -7.55 -10.09 -3.09
CA LEU A 107 -8.10 -11.39 -3.53
C LEU A 107 -9.27 -11.24 -4.52
N VAL A 108 -10.14 -10.26 -4.30
CA VAL A 108 -11.42 -10.16 -5.03
C VAL A 108 -11.37 -9.11 -6.14
N VAL A 109 -10.80 -7.95 -5.86
CA VAL A 109 -10.88 -6.78 -6.75
C VAL A 109 -9.67 -6.69 -7.68
N PHE A 110 -8.51 -7.19 -7.26
CA PHE A 110 -7.27 -7.06 -8.04
C PHE A 110 -7.38 -7.67 -9.43
N PHE A 111 -7.87 -8.91 -9.55
CA PHE A 111 -7.94 -9.61 -10.82
C PHE A 111 -8.87 -8.93 -11.85
N PRO A 112 -10.15 -8.62 -11.53
CA PRO A 112 -11.02 -7.92 -12.48
C PRO A 112 -10.47 -6.54 -12.86
N LEU A 113 -9.85 -5.82 -11.91
CA LEU A 113 -9.24 -4.53 -12.17
C LEU A 113 -8.01 -4.65 -13.08
N ALA A 114 -7.11 -5.61 -12.82
CA ALA A 114 -5.93 -5.85 -13.62
C ALA A 114 -6.29 -6.20 -15.07
N ARG A 115 -7.32 -7.04 -15.25
CA ARG A 115 -7.85 -7.37 -16.58
C ARG A 115 -8.44 -6.15 -17.28
N ALA A 116 -9.29 -5.37 -16.60
CA ALA A 116 -9.88 -4.17 -17.17
C ALA A 116 -8.80 -3.14 -17.58
N LEU A 117 -7.75 -2.98 -16.76
CA LEU A 117 -6.62 -2.12 -17.08
C LEU A 117 -5.83 -2.63 -18.28
N GLN A 118 -5.64 -3.94 -18.42
CA GLN A 118 -4.98 -4.52 -19.60
C GLN A 118 -5.78 -4.29 -20.87
N GLU A 119 -7.09 -4.52 -20.83
CA GLU A 119 -8.00 -4.26 -21.95
C GLU A 119 -8.02 -2.76 -22.32
N PHE A 120 -8.01 -1.87 -21.32
CA PHE A 120 -8.03 -0.41 -21.51
C PHE A 120 -6.69 0.17 -22.02
N PHE A 121 -5.56 -0.28 -21.48
CA PHE A 121 -4.22 0.25 -21.82
C PHE A 121 -3.51 -0.53 -22.94
N GLY A 122 -4.10 -1.60 -23.49
CA GLY A 122 -3.47 -2.37 -24.55
C GLY A 122 -4.14 -3.70 -24.85
N GLY A 123 -5.40 -3.67 -25.28
CA GLY A 123 -5.95 -4.77 -26.09
C GLY A 123 -4.96 -5.10 -27.21
N GLU A 124 -4.26 -6.22 -27.04
CA GLU A 124 -3.28 -6.97 -27.86
C GLU A 124 -2.27 -6.24 -28.79
N ASP A 125 -2.49 -5.00 -29.22
CA ASP A 125 -1.81 -4.39 -30.37
C ASP A 125 -0.85 -3.25 -30.05
N ILE A 126 -0.88 -2.65 -28.84
CA ILE A 126 -0.04 -1.46 -28.55
C ILE A 126 1.43 -1.84 -28.22
N TRP A 127 1.70 -3.13 -27.96
CA TRP A 127 3.05 -3.63 -27.63
C TRP A 127 3.67 -4.56 -28.68
N ARG A 128 3.03 -4.77 -29.84
CA ARG A 128 3.76 -5.23 -31.03
C ARG A 128 4.65 -4.07 -31.47
N LYS A 129 5.83 -3.95 -30.86
CA LYS A 129 6.99 -3.41 -31.57
C LYS A 129 7.08 -4.21 -32.85
N GLU A 130 6.69 -3.59 -33.96
CA GLU A 130 7.02 -4.08 -35.27
C GLU A 130 8.50 -4.44 -35.25
N SER A 131 8.80 -5.73 -35.34
CA SER A 131 10.11 -6.17 -35.77
C SER A 131 10.31 -5.58 -37.15
N ILE A 132 11.04 -4.49 -37.25
CA ILE A 132 11.46 -3.91 -38.52
C ILE A 132 12.16 -5.03 -39.29
N PRO A 133 11.64 -5.45 -40.46
CA PRO A 133 12.36 -6.37 -41.32
C PRO A 133 13.34 -5.57 -42.17
N MET A 134 14.63 -5.70 -41.86
CA MET A 134 15.79 -5.93 -42.74
C MET A 134 17.08 -5.44 -42.09
#